data_AF-A0A945JWJ9-F1
#
_entry.id   AF-A0A945JWJ9-F1
#
_cell.length_a   1.000
_cell.length_b   1.000
_cell.length_c   1.000
_cell.angle_alpha   90.00
_cell.angle_beta   90.00
_cell.angle_gamma   90.00
#
_symmetry.space_group_name_H-M   'P 1'
#
loop_
_entity.id
_entity.type
_entity.pdbx_description
1 polymer ?
#
loop_
_entity_poly.entity_id
_entity_poly.type
_entity_poly.pdbx_seq_one_letter_code
_entity_poly.pdbx_strand_id
1 'polypeptide(L)'
;MSEEEAAEEGGGGGGGGSALKKYGPLAAIVLLAQVVLAWVVITVTVGDKLPQNEPESDLLPQQQQQQQAPTEEGEESDALPYFYTNEMLDQITANPAGTNAQRFVVAGVQLGLTGTNGDGEVMTIEEVALDSEMTLKVGVALGLIKSVILEALSTRYIDQIENERAQFLLDVRDELNRKVFNKIPWGEEDDLKSFRIQEVIFTKLIIQ
;
A
#
# COMPACT_ATOMS: atom_id res chain seq x y z
N MET A 1 -38.22 -56.35 24.34
CA MET A 1 -36.93 -56.87 24.81
C MET A 1 -36.89 -58.33 24.41
N SER A 2 -36.05 -58.81 23.50
CA SER A 2 -34.90 -58.23 22.82
C SER A 2 -34.57 -59.11 21.61
N GLU A 3 -33.94 -58.48 20.61
CA GLU A 3 -33.00 -58.94 19.57
C GLU A 3 -32.99 -60.44 19.19
N GLU A 4 -32.92 -60.81 17.91
CA GLU A 4 -31.70 -60.71 17.11
C GLU A 4 -32.03 -61.01 15.63
N GLU A 5 -31.81 -60.05 14.72
CA GLU A 5 -31.79 -60.30 13.28
C GLU A 5 -30.40 -60.78 12.87
N ALA A 6 -30.35 -61.98 12.30
CA ALA A 6 -29.16 -62.58 11.71
C ALA A 6 -28.88 -61.98 10.33
N ALA A 7 -27.58 -61.83 10.06
CA ALA A 7 -26.96 -61.28 8.87
C ALA A 7 -27.29 -62.00 7.55
N GLU A 8 -27.24 -61.27 6.42
CA GLU A 8 -26.33 -61.62 5.32
C GLU A 8 -26.11 -60.47 4.31
N GLU A 9 -25.05 -60.68 3.53
CA GLU A 9 -24.25 -59.79 2.69
C GLU A 9 -24.94 -59.14 1.47
N GLY A 10 -24.25 -58.13 0.91
CA GLY A 10 -23.95 -58.18 -0.54
C GLY A 10 -24.52 -57.08 -1.44
N GLY A 11 -23.65 -56.13 -1.82
CA GLY A 11 -23.38 -55.82 -3.22
C GLY A 11 -24.45 -55.13 -4.10
N GLY A 12 -24.22 -53.83 -4.34
CA GLY A 12 -24.14 -53.25 -5.69
C GLY A 12 -25.42 -52.99 -6.50
N GLY A 13 -25.67 -51.71 -6.84
CA GLY A 13 -26.37 -51.37 -8.09
C GLY A 13 -27.21 -50.09 -8.10
N GLY A 14 -26.60 -48.98 -8.54
CA GLY A 14 -27.20 -48.01 -9.48
C GLY A 14 -28.42 -47.17 -9.08
N GLY A 15 -28.21 -45.86 -8.89
CA GLY A 15 -29.31 -44.88 -8.87
C GLY A 15 -28.86 -43.46 -8.56
N GLY A 16 -28.22 -42.80 -9.53
CA GLY A 16 -27.78 -41.41 -9.40
C GLY A 16 -28.94 -40.42 -9.21
N GLY A 17 -28.80 -39.52 -8.24
CA GLY A 17 -29.77 -38.44 -7.99
C GLY A 17 -29.22 -37.41 -7.01
N SER A 18 -28.49 -36.41 -7.52
CA SER A 18 -27.90 -35.32 -6.75
C SER A 18 -28.88 -34.63 -5.79
N ALA A 19 -28.60 -34.71 -4.49
CA ALA A 19 -29.24 -33.91 -3.44
C ALA A 19 -29.11 -32.38 -3.67
N LEU A 20 -28.18 -31.95 -4.55
CA LEU A 20 -27.98 -30.55 -4.95
C LEU A 20 -29.16 -29.89 -5.67
N LYS A 21 -30.11 -30.65 -6.24
CA LYS A 21 -31.24 -30.06 -6.98
C LYS A 21 -32.42 -29.63 -6.10
N LYS A 22 -32.53 -30.11 -4.87
CA LYS A 22 -33.69 -29.78 -3.99
C LYS A 22 -33.51 -28.50 -3.18
N TYR A 23 -32.27 -28.06 -2.95
CA TYR A 23 -31.96 -26.87 -2.14
C TYR A 23 -31.20 -25.78 -2.89
N GLY A 24 -30.78 -26.02 -4.14
CA GLY A 24 -30.08 -25.04 -4.98
C GLY A 24 -30.80 -23.67 -5.10
N PRO A 25 -32.12 -23.62 -5.33
CA PRO A 25 -32.84 -22.35 -5.41
C PRO A 25 -32.95 -21.63 -4.05
N LEU A 26 -33.14 -22.37 -2.96
CA LEU A 26 -33.28 -21.79 -1.62
C LEU A 26 -31.94 -21.26 -1.09
N ALA A 27 -30.84 -21.96 -1.33
CA ALA A 27 -29.51 -21.49 -0.97
C ALA A 27 -29.12 -20.20 -1.72
N ALA A 28 -29.50 -20.07 -3.00
CA ALA A 28 -29.27 -18.86 -3.78
C ALA A 28 -30.08 -17.66 -3.24
N ILE A 29 -31.33 -17.88 -2.81
CA ILE A 29 -32.17 -16.85 -2.19
C ILE A 29 -31.60 -16.42 -0.84
N VAL A 30 -31.11 -17.35 -0.03
CA VAL A 30 -30.48 -17.05 1.26
C VAL A 30 -29.18 -16.25 1.06
N LEU A 31 -28.36 -16.59 0.07
CA LEU A 31 -27.15 -15.82 -0.27
C LEU A 31 -27.48 -14.40 -0.73
N LEU A 32 -28.49 -14.23 -1.60
CA LEU A 32 -28.95 -12.90 -2.02
C LEU A 32 -29.48 -12.08 -0.83
N ALA A 33 -30.24 -12.70 0.07
CA ALA A 33 -30.71 -12.05 1.28
C ALA A 33 -29.55 -11.62 2.20
N GLN A 34 -28.48 -12.41 2.28
CA GLN A 34 -27.26 -12.06 3.04
C GLN A 34 -26.52 -10.86 2.42
N VAL A 35 -26.41 -10.79 1.09
CA VAL A 35 -25.79 -9.64 0.42
C VAL A 35 -26.60 -8.36 0.64
N VAL A 36 -27.93 -8.43 0.56
CA VAL A 36 -28.81 -7.28 0.84
C VAL A 36 -28.74 -6.87 2.31
N LEU A 37 -28.72 -7.82 3.25
CA LEU A 37 -28.55 -7.52 4.67
C LEU A 37 -27.18 -6.89 4.96
N ALA A 38 -26.10 -7.40 4.35
CA ALA A 38 -24.77 -6.82 4.49
C ALA A 38 -24.72 -5.39 3.91
N TRP A 39 -25.35 -5.15 2.75
CA TRP A 39 -25.49 -3.82 2.17
C TRP A 39 -26.24 -2.87 3.11
N VAL A 40 -27.38 -3.30 3.66
CA VAL A 40 -28.18 -2.49 4.59
C VAL A 40 -27.38 -2.18 5.86
N VAL A 41 -26.66 -3.16 6.42
CA VAL A 41 -25.81 -2.94 7.59
C VAL A 41 -24.69 -1.94 7.29
N ILE A 42 -24.03 -2.03 6.13
CA ILE A 42 -23.01 -1.05 5.72
C ILE A 42 -23.65 0.34 5.60
N THR A 43 -24.79 0.48 4.92
CA THR A 43 -25.47 1.78 4.77
C THR A 43 -25.95 2.38 6.10
N VAL A 44 -26.42 1.56 7.04
CA VAL A 44 -26.91 2.03 8.35
C VAL A 44 -25.74 2.34 9.29
N THR A 45 -24.65 1.58 9.24
CA THR A 45 -23.48 1.82 10.12
C THR A 45 -22.51 2.86 9.59
N VAL A 46 -22.42 3.05 8.27
CA VAL A 46 -21.58 4.06 7.62
C VAL A 46 -22.36 5.37 7.39
N GLY A 47 -23.69 5.29 7.19
CA GLY A 47 -24.55 6.47 7.03
C GLY A 47 -24.61 7.37 8.26
N ASP A 48 -24.53 6.80 9.47
CA ASP A 48 -24.51 7.56 10.73
C ASP A 48 -23.12 8.15 11.09
N LYS A 49 -22.07 7.88 10.30
CA LYS A 49 -20.71 8.38 10.53
C LYS A 49 -20.24 9.45 9.54
N LEU A 50 -21.12 9.91 8.66
CA LEU A 50 -20.87 11.12 7.86
C LEU A 50 -21.53 12.30 8.57
N PRO A 51 -20.78 13.21 9.21
CA PRO A 51 -21.35 14.49 9.58
C PRO A 51 -21.73 15.25 8.29
N GLN A 52 -23.01 15.22 7.94
CA GLN A 52 -23.64 16.27 7.16
C GLN A 52 -23.92 17.46 8.09
N ASN A 53 -23.20 18.56 7.88
CA ASN A 53 -23.44 19.97 8.25
C ASN A 53 -22.10 20.70 8.01
N GLU A 54 -21.93 21.86 7.41
CA GLU A 54 -22.70 22.90 6.71
C GLU A 54 -21.62 23.72 5.94
N PRO A 55 -21.98 24.56 4.94
CA PRO A 55 -21.01 25.26 4.11
C PRO A 55 -20.54 26.54 4.80
N GLU A 56 -19.49 26.46 5.62
CA GLU A 56 -18.78 27.65 6.11
C GLU A 56 -17.34 27.65 5.59
N SER A 57 -17.15 28.42 4.52
CA SER A 57 -15.93 29.19 4.21
C SER A 57 -14.58 28.49 4.42
N ASP A 58 -14.27 27.52 3.56
CA ASP A 58 -12.89 27.08 3.39
C ASP A 58 -12.10 28.15 2.63
N LEU A 59 -11.32 28.89 3.41
CA LEU A 59 -10.11 29.58 3.02
C LEU A 59 -9.18 28.59 2.30
N LEU A 60 -9.32 28.46 0.98
CA LEU A 60 -8.32 27.83 0.13
C LEU A 60 -6.97 28.52 0.42
N PRO A 61 -5.96 27.83 0.99
CA PRO A 61 -4.60 28.32 0.85
C PRO A 61 -4.31 28.27 -0.64
N GLN A 62 -4.00 29.44 -1.20
CA GLN A 62 -3.54 29.58 -2.57
C GLN A 62 -2.57 28.46 -2.90
N GLN A 63 -2.85 27.74 -4.00
CA GLN A 63 -1.84 27.02 -4.75
C GLN A 63 -0.62 27.95 -4.88
N GLN A 64 0.38 27.72 -4.05
CA GLN A 64 1.71 28.23 -4.34
C GLN A 64 2.17 27.41 -5.54
N GLN A 65 1.97 28.00 -6.71
CA GLN A 65 2.77 27.75 -7.89
C GLN A 65 4.25 27.86 -7.46
N GLN A 66 4.84 26.73 -7.06
CA GLN A 66 6.28 26.64 -6.97
C GLN A 66 6.78 26.65 -8.40
N GLN A 67 7.36 27.78 -8.76
CA GLN A 67 8.11 27.98 -9.99
C GLN A 67 9.16 26.88 -10.09
N GLN A 68 8.99 26.03 -11.09
CA GLN A 68 10.02 25.12 -11.59
C GLN A 68 11.23 25.98 -11.99
N ALA A 69 12.34 25.83 -11.27
CA ALA A 69 13.66 26.16 -11.80
C ALA A 69 14.12 24.95 -12.63
N PRO A 70 14.46 25.12 -13.91
CA PRO A 70 14.95 24.02 -14.72
C PRO A 70 16.38 23.71 -14.30
N THR A 71 16.57 22.59 -13.61
CA THR A 71 17.89 21.96 -13.49
C THR A 71 17.99 20.92 -14.60
N GLU A 72 18.74 21.25 -15.65
CA GLU A 72 19.22 20.28 -16.62
C GLU A 72 20.13 19.29 -15.90
N GLU A 73 19.68 18.04 -15.71
CA GLU A 73 20.45 16.80 -15.85
C GLU A 73 19.60 15.60 -15.41
N GLY A 74 19.16 14.80 -16.39
CA GLY A 74 18.44 13.54 -16.21
C GLY A 74 16.94 13.69 -16.40
N GLU A 75 16.34 12.90 -17.30
CA GLU A 75 14.91 12.84 -17.57
C GLU A 75 14.10 12.48 -16.30
N GLU A 76 13.83 13.47 -15.45
CA GLU A 76 12.73 13.43 -14.50
C GLU A 76 11.46 13.48 -15.32
N SER A 77 10.86 12.31 -15.54
CA SER A 77 9.57 12.18 -16.21
C SER A 77 8.54 13.06 -15.48
N ASP A 78 7.89 13.96 -16.22
CA ASP A 78 6.75 14.79 -15.76
C ASP A 78 5.52 13.96 -15.31
N ALA A 79 5.63 12.63 -15.31
CA ALA A 79 4.58 11.73 -14.84
C ALA A 79 4.38 11.88 -13.32
N LEU A 80 3.11 11.96 -12.93
CA LEU A 80 2.70 11.98 -11.53
C LEU A 80 2.96 10.60 -10.89
N PRO A 81 3.56 10.55 -9.69
CA PRO A 81 3.86 9.28 -9.04
C PRO A 81 2.62 8.62 -8.43
N TYR A 82 2.65 7.29 -8.36
CA TYR A 82 1.75 6.52 -7.51
C TYR A 82 2.24 6.54 -6.06
N PHE A 83 1.43 7.09 -5.14
CA PHE A 83 1.78 7.12 -3.71
C PHE A 83 1.47 5.79 -3.04
N TYR A 84 2.53 5.00 -2.82
CA TYR A 84 2.47 3.78 -2.04
C TYR A 84 2.48 4.08 -0.54
N THR A 85 1.53 3.46 0.17
CA THR A 85 1.36 3.59 1.62
C THR A 85 1.43 2.22 2.28
N ASN A 86 1.99 2.16 3.50
CA ASN A 86 2.08 0.93 4.26
C ASN A 86 2.17 1.20 5.77
N GLU A 87 1.48 0.39 6.57
CA GLU A 87 1.45 0.51 8.03
C GLU A 87 2.86 0.47 8.68
N MET A 88 3.82 -0.24 8.08
CA MET A 88 5.19 -0.29 8.59
C MET A 88 5.95 1.03 8.45
N LEU A 89 5.51 1.89 7.52
CA LEU A 89 6.10 3.18 7.19
C LEU A 89 5.32 4.36 7.81
N ASP A 90 4.09 4.13 8.28
CA ASP A 90 3.26 5.16 8.93
C ASP A 90 3.85 5.68 10.24
N GLN A 91 4.65 4.86 10.92
CA GLN A 91 5.29 5.23 12.18
C GLN A 91 6.70 4.63 12.31
N ILE A 92 7.70 5.40 11.88
CA ILE A 92 9.11 5.11 12.06
C ILE A 92 9.64 5.99 13.19
N THR A 93 10.07 5.36 14.28
CA THR A 93 10.66 6.05 15.43
C THR A 93 12.18 5.92 15.39
N ALA A 94 12.89 7.04 15.45
CA ALA A 94 14.35 7.12 15.35
C ALA A 94 14.92 8.07 16.40
N ASN A 95 16.17 7.84 16.81
CA ASN A 95 16.94 8.76 17.64
C ASN A 95 17.93 9.52 16.74
N PRO A 96 17.71 10.81 16.46
CA PRO A 96 18.61 11.59 15.61
C PRO A 96 20.00 11.79 16.21
N ALA A 97 20.94 12.19 15.38
CA ALA A 97 22.29 12.51 15.79
C ALA A 97 22.31 13.67 16.81
N GLY A 98 23.22 13.60 17.78
CA GLY A 98 23.42 14.66 18.77
C GLY A 98 22.39 14.71 19.91
N THR A 99 21.38 13.82 19.94
CA THR A 99 20.35 13.83 21.00
C THR A 99 20.69 12.97 22.21
N ASN A 100 21.72 12.11 22.13
CA ASN A 100 22.05 11.12 23.17
C ASN A 100 20.83 10.31 23.66
N ALA A 101 19.90 9.99 22.76
CA ALA A 101 18.63 9.33 23.03
C ALA A 101 17.66 10.10 23.97
N GLN A 102 17.87 11.40 24.17
CA GLN A 102 16.97 12.27 24.93
C GLN A 102 15.82 12.81 24.09
N ARG A 103 16.02 12.87 22.77
CA ARG A 103 14.99 13.26 21.80
C ARG A 103 14.84 12.21 20.73
N PHE A 104 13.60 12.02 20.29
CA PHE A 104 13.24 11.08 19.23
C PHE A 104 12.34 11.74 18.19
N VAL A 105 12.46 11.22 16.97
CA VAL A 105 11.65 11.62 15.81
C VAL A 105 10.71 10.47 15.48
N VAL A 106 9.44 10.80 15.28
CA VAL A 106 8.43 9.90 14.76
C VAL A 106 8.01 10.40 13.38
N ALA A 107 8.41 9.69 12.33
CA ALA A 107 8.11 10.02 10.95
C ALA A 107 7.14 9.00 10.35
N GLY A 108 6.11 9.48 9.65
CA GLY A 108 5.29 8.68 8.74
C GLY A 108 5.71 8.97 7.31
N VAL A 109 5.89 7.92 6.49
CA VAL A 109 6.50 8.04 5.16
C VAL A 109 5.63 7.42 4.08
N GLN A 110 5.44 8.14 2.99
CA GLN A 110 4.86 7.65 1.74
C GLN A 110 5.91 7.68 0.63
N LEU A 111 5.83 6.71 -0.27
CA LEU A 111 6.76 6.56 -1.39
C LEU A 111 6.01 6.86 -2.69
N GLY A 112 6.43 7.89 -3.42
CA GLY A 112 5.96 8.17 -4.77
C GLY A 112 6.70 7.28 -5.76
N LEU A 113 6.03 6.29 -6.32
CA LEU A 113 6.59 5.30 -7.24
C LEU A 113 6.27 5.67 -8.69
N THR A 114 7.26 5.47 -9.56
CA THR A 114 7.07 5.44 -11.01
C THR A 114 7.55 4.11 -11.55
N GLY A 115 6.85 3.63 -12.58
CA GLY A 115 7.17 2.38 -13.25
C GLY A 115 7.44 2.61 -14.73
N THR A 116 8.29 1.78 -15.30
CA THR A 116 8.47 1.63 -16.75
C THR A 116 8.08 0.20 -17.11
N ASN A 117 7.28 0.01 -18.16
CA ASN A 117 6.87 -1.30 -18.65
C ASN A 117 8.00 -2.00 -19.43
N GLY A 118 7.76 -3.22 -19.89
CA GLY A 118 8.78 -4.00 -20.60
C GLY A 118 9.17 -3.50 -21.98
N ASP A 119 8.36 -2.61 -22.54
CA ASP A 119 8.65 -1.91 -23.79
C ASP A 119 9.44 -0.61 -23.56
N GLY A 120 9.72 -0.25 -22.29
CA GLY A 120 10.44 0.97 -21.93
C GLY A 120 9.55 2.21 -21.79
N GLU A 121 8.23 2.07 -21.84
CA GLU A 121 7.28 3.19 -21.69
C GLU A 121 6.92 3.42 -20.21
N VAL A 122 6.73 4.69 -19.83
CA VAL A 122 6.32 5.05 -18.46
C VAL A 122 4.89 4.60 -18.22
N MET A 123 4.69 3.83 -17.15
CA MET A 123 3.39 3.32 -16.73
C MET A 123 2.50 4.44 -16.18
N THR A 124 1.18 4.31 -16.31
CA THR A 124 0.24 5.19 -15.63
C THR A 124 0.14 4.87 -14.13
N ILE A 125 -0.44 5.79 -13.35
CA ILE A 125 -0.67 5.58 -11.91
C ILE A 125 -1.50 4.31 -11.68
N GLU A 126 -2.53 4.07 -12.50
CA GLU A 126 -3.41 2.92 -12.39
C GLU A 126 -2.67 1.61 -12.70
N GLU A 127 -1.79 1.61 -13.69
CA GLU A 127 -0.97 0.45 -14.04
C GLU A 127 0.01 0.10 -12.92
N VAL A 128 0.69 1.10 -12.36
CA VAL A 128 1.57 0.90 -11.20
C VAL A 128 0.78 0.36 -10.00
N ALA A 129 -0.40 0.92 -9.72
CA ALA A 129 -1.23 0.52 -8.58
C ALA A 129 -1.79 -0.91 -8.70
N LEU A 130 -2.09 -1.36 -9.92
CA LEU A 130 -2.62 -2.70 -10.19
C LEU A 130 -1.51 -3.74 -10.41
N ASP A 131 -0.24 -3.31 -10.49
CA ASP A 131 0.88 -4.21 -10.69
C ASP A 131 1.13 -5.08 -9.44
N SER A 132 0.77 -6.36 -9.58
CA SER A 132 0.91 -7.35 -8.52
C SER A 132 2.38 -7.62 -8.13
N GLU A 133 3.30 -7.48 -9.07
CA GLU A 133 4.72 -7.74 -8.87
C GLU A 133 5.37 -6.61 -8.06
N MET A 134 5.05 -5.36 -8.40
CA MET A 134 5.40 -4.16 -7.63
C MET A 134 4.94 -4.32 -6.19
N THR A 135 3.65 -4.58 -6.00
CA THR A 135 3.05 -4.70 -4.66
C THR A 135 3.72 -5.79 -3.84
N LEU A 136 3.98 -6.95 -4.45
CA LEU A 136 4.62 -8.09 -3.79
C LEU A 136 6.09 -7.80 -3.44
N LYS A 137 6.90 -7.35 -4.40
CA LYS A 137 8.35 -7.16 -4.23
C LYS A 137 8.66 -5.98 -3.31
N VAL A 138 7.91 -4.88 -3.41
CA VAL A 138 7.99 -3.77 -2.45
C VAL A 138 7.58 -4.26 -1.06
N GLY A 139 6.49 -5.04 -0.96
CA GLY A 139 6.03 -5.66 0.28
C GLY A 139 7.10 -6.50 0.98
N VAL A 140 7.81 -7.36 0.24
CA VAL A 140 8.92 -8.17 0.75
C VAL A 140 10.11 -7.29 1.17
N ALA A 141 10.37 -6.20 0.45
CA ALA A 141 11.46 -5.27 0.73
C ALA A 141 11.16 -4.27 1.87
N LEU A 142 9.93 -4.23 2.43
CA LEU A 142 9.52 -3.24 3.44
C LEU A 142 10.46 -3.16 4.64
N GLY A 143 10.98 -4.30 5.12
CA GLY A 143 11.94 -4.31 6.22
C GLY A 143 13.23 -3.56 5.90
N LEU A 144 13.74 -3.72 4.67
CA LEU A 144 14.93 -3.03 4.20
C LEU A 144 14.64 -1.54 3.93
N ILE A 145 13.51 -1.22 3.31
CA ILE A 145 13.04 0.17 3.09
C ILE A 145 12.99 0.91 4.44
N LYS A 146 12.32 0.33 5.43
CA LYS A 146 12.24 0.89 6.78
C LYS A 146 13.62 1.07 7.41
N SER A 147 14.51 0.10 7.24
CA SER A 147 15.88 0.19 7.76
C SER A 147 16.67 1.35 7.15
N VAL A 148 16.54 1.59 5.84
CA VAL A 148 17.22 2.70 5.16
C VAL A 148 16.69 4.05 5.66
N ILE A 149 15.38 4.19 5.80
CA ILE A 149 14.77 5.42 6.34
C ILE A 149 15.19 5.64 7.79
N LEU A 150 15.20 4.58 8.61
CA LEU A 150 15.64 4.64 10.00
C LEU A 150 17.11 5.09 10.11
N GLU A 151 17.99 4.52 9.29
CA GLU A 151 19.41 4.89 9.22
C GLU A 151 19.55 6.38 8.86
N ALA A 152 18.84 6.86 7.84
CA ALA A 152 18.84 8.25 7.43
C ALA A 152 18.36 9.20 8.55
N LEU A 153 17.27 8.86 9.24
CA LEU A 153 16.76 9.63 10.37
C LEU A 153 17.74 9.65 11.56
N SER A 154 18.44 8.54 11.81
CA SER A 154 19.36 8.41 12.95
C SER A 154 20.69 9.13 12.76
N THR A 155 21.10 9.36 11.51
CA THR A 155 22.40 9.96 11.17
C THR A 155 22.34 11.48 10.96
N ARG A 156 21.14 12.05 10.89
CA ARG A 156 20.91 13.50 10.75
C ARG A 156 20.59 14.16 12.09
N TYR A 157 20.93 15.43 12.22
CA TYR A 157 20.52 16.24 13.37
C TYR A 157 19.06 16.68 13.22
N ILE A 158 18.38 16.96 14.34
CA ILE A 158 16.98 17.44 14.33
C ILE A 158 16.81 18.67 13.44
N ASP A 159 17.69 19.66 13.59
CA ASP A 159 17.61 20.91 12.83
C ASP A 159 17.72 20.68 11.32
N GLN A 160 18.44 19.64 10.88
CA GLN A 160 18.55 19.28 9.46
C GLN A 160 17.27 18.61 8.96
N ILE A 161 16.67 17.73 9.76
CA ILE A 161 15.40 17.08 9.42
C ILE A 161 14.26 18.10 9.30
N GLU A 162 14.28 19.14 10.14
CA GLU A 162 13.27 20.20 10.12
C GLU A 162 13.52 21.26 9.05
N ASN A 163 14.71 21.87 9.02
CA ASN A 163 15.00 23.04 8.20
C ASN A 163 15.49 22.68 6.79
N GLU A 164 16.14 21.53 6.63
CA GLU A 164 16.69 21.04 5.36
C GLU A 164 15.87 19.86 4.82
N ARG A 165 14.58 19.79 5.18
CA ARG A 165 13.69 18.66 4.90
C ARG A 165 13.69 18.23 3.43
N ALA A 166 13.62 19.20 2.51
CA ALA A 166 13.57 18.88 1.08
C ALA A 166 14.82 18.11 0.63
N GLN A 167 16.01 18.60 1.00
CA GLN A 167 17.26 17.92 0.69
C GLN A 167 17.34 16.56 1.39
N PHE A 168 16.91 16.48 2.65
CA PHE A 168 16.89 15.23 3.38
C PHE A 168 16.00 14.16 2.72
N LEU A 169 14.82 14.54 2.22
CA LEU A 169 13.92 13.61 1.52
C LEU A 169 14.50 13.15 0.17
N LEU A 170 15.20 14.04 -0.55
CA LEU A 170 15.95 13.67 -1.75
C LEU A 170 17.05 12.66 -1.44
N ASP A 171 17.83 12.87 -0.37
CA ASP A 171 18.86 11.93 0.05
C ASP A 171 18.24 10.55 0.39
N VAL A 172 17.09 10.52 1.07
CA VAL A 172 16.36 9.29 1.39
C VAL A 172 15.87 8.59 0.12
N ARG A 173 15.29 9.33 -0.83
CA ARG A 173 14.89 8.80 -2.14
C ARG A 173 16.05 8.12 -2.84
N ASP A 174 17.18 8.80 -2.94
CA ASP A 174 18.36 8.31 -3.67
C ASP A 174 18.94 7.07 -2.99
N GLU A 175 19.00 7.06 -1.65
CA GLU A 175 19.43 5.89 -0.88
C GLU A 175 18.48 4.70 -1.04
N LEU A 176 17.16 4.93 -1.04
CA LEU A 176 16.19 3.86 -1.26
C LEU A 176 16.29 3.28 -2.68
N ASN A 177 16.46 4.13 -3.70
CA ASN A 177 16.68 3.66 -5.06
C ASN A 177 17.98 2.82 -5.15
N ARG A 178 19.08 3.34 -4.60
CA ARG A 178 20.39 2.68 -4.64
C ARG A 178 20.43 1.37 -3.87
N LYS A 179 19.89 1.34 -2.64
CA LYS A 179 20.01 0.19 -1.74
C LYS A 179 18.90 -0.84 -1.95
N VAL A 180 17.73 -0.43 -2.45
CA VAL A 180 16.54 -1.28 -2.56
C VAL A 180 16.08 -1.42 -4.01
N PHE A 181 15.51 -0.37 -4.62
CA PHE A 181 14.74 -0.51 -5.87
C PHE A 181 15.59 -0.94 -7.06
N ASN A 182 16.82 -0.45 -7.17
CA ASN A 182 17.75 -0.83 -8.26
C ASN A 182 18.26 -2.28 -8.12
N LYS A 183 18.02 -2.93 -6.98
CA LYS A 183 18.46 -4.31 -6.72
C LYS A 183 17.32 -5.31 -6.81
N ILE A 184 16.08 -4.83 -6.89
CA ILE A 184 14.93 -5.70 -7.12
C ILE A 184 14.95 -6.06 -8.61
N PRO A 185 15.03 -7.35 -8.97
CA PRO A 185 14.83 -7.74 -10.36
C PRO A 185 13.36 -7.50 -10.68
N TRP A 186 13.06 -6.78 -11.74
CA TRP A 186 11.70 -6.46 -12.19
C TRP A 186 11.47 -7.18 -13.52
N GLY A 187 10.27 -7.75 -13.72
CA GLY A 187 9.96 -8.52 -14.92
C GLY A 187 10.68 -9.87 -15.00
N GLU A 188 10.64 -10.47 -16.19
CA GLU A 188 11.38 -11.68 -16.55
C GLU A 188 12.79 -11.35 -17.10
N GLU A 189 13.63 -12.35 -17.36
CA GLU A 189 14.90 -12.10 -18.07
C GLU A 189 14.63 -11.41 -19.41
N ASP A 190 15.35 -10.32 -19.67
CA ASP A 190 15.23 -9.43 -20.85
C ASP A 190 14.06 -8.42 -20.84
N ASP A 191 13.25 -8.38 -19.78
CA ASP A 191 12.24 -7.34 -19.58
C ASP A 191 12.90 -6.01 -19.13
N LEU A 192 12.56 -4.89 -19.80
CA LEU A 192 13.02 -3.55 -19.40
C LEU A 192 12.17 -2.95 -18.26
N LYS A 193 11.19 -3.70 -17.76
CA LYS A 193 10.33 -3.28 -16.67
C LYS A 193 11.17 -2.86 -15.47
N SER A 194 10.80 -1.74 -14.86
CA SER A 194 11.47 -1.27 -13.64
C SER A 194 10.54 -0.40 -12.81
N PHE A 195 10.77 -0.37 -11.50
CA PHE A 195 10.13 0.59 -10.60
C PHE A 195 11.20 1.37 -9.83
N ARG A 196 10.94 2.66 -9.64
CA ARG A 196 11.80 3.58 -8.90
C ARG A 196 10.99 4.52 -8.04
N ILE A 197 11.59 5.04 -6.98
CA ILE A 197 11.02 6.12 -6.18
C ILE A 197 11.34 7.44 -6.86
N GLN A 198 10.31 8.18 -7.24
CA GLN A 198 10.42 9.55 -7.75
C GLN A 198 10.48 10.56 -6.61
N GLU A 199 9.69 10.36 -5.54
CA GLU A 199 9.67 11.23 -4.37
C GLU A 199 9.36 10.47 -3.07
N VAL A 200 9.78 11.06 -1.95
CA VAL A 200 9.49 10.56 -0.60
C VAL A 200 8.80 11.68 0.16
N ILE A 201 7.65 11.38 0.75
CA ILE A 201 6.83 12.37 1.46
C ILE A 201 6.72 11.97 2.93
N PHE A 202 6.90 12.96 3.81
CA PHE A 202 6.51 12.83 5.21
C PHE A 202 5.04 13.15 5.40
N THR A 203 4.24 12.14 5.71
CA THR A 203 2.83 12.29 6.11
C THR A 203 2.69 12.76 7.54
N LYS A 204 3.70 12.47 8.37
CA LYS A 204 3.76 12.82 9.77
C LYS A 204 5.20 13.07 10.17
N LEU A 205 5.44 14.11 10.97
CA LEU A 205 6.72 14.34 11.61
C LEU A 205 6.46 14.90 13.01
N ILE A 206 6.88 14.16 14.03
CA ILE A 206 6.79 14.60 15.43
C ILE A 206 8.19 14.50 16.03
N ILE A 207 8.59 15.52 16.77
CA ILE A 207 9.86 15.60 17.49
C ILE A 207 9.53 15.75 18.97
N GLN A 208 10.08 14.87 19.80
CA GLN A 208 9.85 14.83 21.26
C GLN A 208 11.18 14.82 22.00
#